data_AF-A0A961BGE7-F1
#
_entry.id   AF-A0A961BGE7-F1
#
_cell.length_a   1.000
_cell.length_b   1.000
_cell.length_c   1.000
_cell.angle_alpha   90.00
_cell.angle_beta   90.00
_cell.angle_gamma   90.00
#
_symmetry.space_group_name_H-M   'P 1'
#
loop_
_entity.id
_entity.type
_entity.pdbx_description
1 polymer ?
#
loop_
_entity_poly.entity_id
_entity_poly.type
_entity_poly.pdbx_seq_one_letter_code
_entity_poly.pdbx_strand_id
1 'polypeptide(L)'
;MKLTALLFTLLGIATLSSAEEKHNHDHAAKAGPTGGRLITAVEPHVEFFVTKAKKVEIRFVDDDNKVVLPVDQTVKVTLGDRSKPTKLTFTKDGDKLVSDQTVPEGNEHPTVVQIKTDAKAKSITEKFNLNLSKCPTCEFAEYACICEHGEEEKN
;
A
#
# COMPACT_ATOMS: atom_id res chain seq x y z
N MET A 1 14.37 45.51 -59.58
CA MET A 1 15.74 45.10 -59.96
C MET A 1 16.46 44.61 -58.71
N LYS A 2 16.85 43.33 -58.67
CA LYS A 2 17.85 42.65 -57.79
C LYS A 2 17.51 42.59 -56.28
N LEU A 3 17.20 41.46 -55.64
CA LEU A 3 17.81 40.11 -55.57
C LEU A 3 19.16 40.10 -54.85
N THR A 4 19.16 39.74 -53.56
CA THR A 4 20.26 39.00 -52.91
C THR A 4 19.80 38.33 -51.62
N ALA A 5 19.88 37.00 -51.65
CA ALA A 5 19.88 36.11 -50.49
C ALA A 5 21.29 35.99 -49.89
N LEU A 6 21.41 35.52 -48.64
CA LEU A 6 22.46 34.68 -48.01
C LEU A 6 22.16 34.68 -46.49
N LEU A 7 21.71 33.62 -45.79
CA LEU A 7 22.22 32.25 -45.48
C LEU A 7 23.45 32.18 -44.53
N PHE A 8 23.41 31.19 -43.61
CA PHE A 8 24.40 30.67 -42.62
C PHE A 8 24.31 31.26 -41.17
N THR A 9 24.26 30.53 -40.04
CA THR A 9 24.33 29.08 -39.70
C THR A 9 23.98 28.82 -38.21
N LEU A 10 23.54 27.58 -37.93
CA LEU A 10 23.47 26.78 -36.67
C LEU A 10 23.99 27.35 -35.34
N LEU A 11 23.27 27.09 -34.23
CA LEU A 11 23.64 26.11 -33.17
C LEU A 11 22.58 26.04 -32.04
N GLY A 12 22.17 24.84 -31.62
CA GLY A 12 21.42 24.67 -30.36
C GLY A 12 20.42 23.51 -30.33
N ILE A 13 20.95 22.29 -30.28
CA ILE A 13 20.21 21.03 -30.08
C ILE A 13 19.62 21.01 -28.66
N ALA A 14 18.32 20.81 -28.52
CA ALA A 14 17.71 20.30 -27.30
C ALA A 14 17.00 19.00 -27.64
N THR A 15 17.72 17.89 -27.48
CA THR A 15 17.14 16.54 -27.47
C THR A 15 16.13 16.46 -26.33
N LEU A 16 14.84 16.33 -26.64
CA LEU A 16 13.88 15.81 -25.68
C LEU A 16 14.24 14.34 -25.46
N SER A 17 14.94 14.07 -24.37
CA SER A 17 14.99 12.72 -23.81
C SER A 17 13.60 12.41 -23.25
N SER A 18 12.76 11.74 -24.03
CA SER A 18 11.76 10.87 -23.44
C SER A 18 12.54 9.78 -22.73
N ALA A 19 12.66 9.89 -21.40
CA ALA A 19 12.94 8.76 -20.57
C ALA A 19 11.76 7.80 -20.74
N GLU A 20 11.90 6.83 -21.64
CA GLU A 20 11.07 5.64 -21.60
C GLU A 20 11.44 4.94 -20.29
N GLU A 21 10.58 5.16 -19.30
CA GLU A 21 10.64 4.56 -17.99
C GLU A 21 10.54 3.05 -18.18
N LYS A 22 11.70 2.40 -18.20
CA LYS A 22 11.78 0.94 -18.17
C LYS A 22 11.14 0.50 -16.87
N HIS A 23 9.93 -0.06 -16.96
CA HIS A 23 9.29 -0.81 -15.90
C HIS A 23 10.19 -2.01 -15.55
N ASN A 24 11.16 -1.77 -14.66
CA ASN A 24 11.86 -2.82 -13.97
C ASN A 24 10.90 -3.30 -12.89
N HIS A 25 10.24 -4.43 -13.11
CA HIS A 25 9.46 -5.10 -12.09
C HIS A 25 10.43 -5.73 -11.08
N ASP A 26 11.04 -4.89 -10.24
CA ASP A 26 11.71 -5.37 -9.03
C ASP A 26 10.63 -5.97 -8.13
N HIS A 27 10.64 -7.30 -8.00
CA HIS A 27 9.72 -8.06 -7.15
C HIS A 27 10.05 -7.92 -5.65
N ALA A 28 10.86 -6.93 -5.26
CA ALA A 28 11.13 -6.65 -3.87
C ALA A 28 9.84 -6.19 -3.19
N ALA A 29 9.41 -6.90 -2.15
CA ALA A 29 8.29 -6.49 -1.32
C ALA A 29 8.55 -5.06 -0.80
N LYS A 30 7.63 -4.14 -1.08
CA LYS A 30 7.75 -2.73 -0.69
C LYS A 30 6.88 -2.47 0.52
N ALA A 31 7.46 -1.86 1.56
CA ALA A 31 6.69 -1.38 2.70
C ALA A 31 5.84 -0.18 2.28
N GLY A 32 4.68 -0.02 2.91
CA GLY A 32 3.89 1.20 2.76
C GLY A 32 4.63 2.42 3.32
N PRO A 33 4.14 3.64 3.05
CA PRO A 33 4.82 4.89 3.43
C PRO A 33 4.98 5.06 4.95
N THR A 34 4.21 4.32 5.75
CA THR A 34 4.25 4.32 7.22
C THR A 34 4.96 3.08 7.79
N GLY A 35 5.49 2.19 6.92
CA GLY A 35 6.04 0.90 7.33
C GLY A 35 4.97 -0.16 7.64
N GLY A 36 3.74 0.05 7.14
CA GLY A 36 2.67 -0.95 7.17
C GLY A 36 2.76 -1.94 6.01
N ARG A 37 1.89 -2.96 6.06
CA ARG A 37 1.74 -3.92 4.95
C ARG A 37 1.07 -3.22 3.77
N LEU A 38 1.72 -3.23 2.63
CA LEU A 38 1.14 -2.76 1.38
C LEU A 38 0.35 -3.89 0.69
N ILE A 39 -0.90 -3.61 0.33
CA ILE A 39 -1.80 -4.51 -0.39
C ILE A 39 -1.98 -3.93 -1.79
N THR A 40 -1.36 -4.56 -2.78
CA THR A 40 -1.30 -4.09 -4.18
C THR A 40 -2.35 -4.73 -5.09
N ALA A 41 -3.20 -5.60 -4.56
CA ALA A 41 -4.27 -6.28 -5.31
C ALA A 41 -5.45 -5.37 -5.71
N VAL A 42 -5.41 -4.09 -5.36
CA VAL A 42 -6.43 -3.08 -5.61
C VAL A 42 -5.77 -1.74 -5.93
N GLU A 43 -6.45 -0.92 -6.73
CA GLU A 43 -6.06 0.46 -7.02
C GLU A 43 -7.13 1.45 -6.52
N PRO A 44 -6.75 2.52 -5.78
CA PRO A 44 -5.41 2.74 -5.21
C PRO A 44 -4.99 1.59 -4.27
N HIS A 45 -3.69 1.33 -4.17
CA HIS A 45 -3.14 0.37 -3.23
C HIS A 45 -3.53 0.73 -1.80
N VAL A 46 -3.49 -0.26 -0.91
CA VAL A 46 -3.88 -0.06 0.49
C VAL A 46 -2.73 -0.38 1.41
N GLU A 47 -2.31 0.59 2.23
CA GLU A 47 -1.43 0.33 3.36
C GLU A 47 -2.27 0.01 4.61
N PHE A 48 -2.03 -1.16 5.19
CA PHE A 48 -2.53 -1.57 6.49
C PHE A 48 -1.45 -1.33 7.55
N PHE A 49 -1.73 -0.49 8.55
CA PHE A 49 -0.79 -0.14 9.60
C PHE A 49 -1.40 -0.26 10.99
N VAL A 50 -0.68 -0.89 11.93
CA VAL A 50 -1.07 -0.95 13.34
C VAL A 50 -0.30 0.10 14.15
N THR A 51 -1.03 1.04 14.72
CA THR A 51 -0.46 2.11 15.56
C THR A 51 -0.01 1.59 16.93
N LYS A 52 0.79 2.40 17.64
CA LYS A 52 1.15 2.15 19.05
C LYS A 52 -0.06 2.05 19.98
N ALA A 53 -1.18 2.67 19.62
CA ALA A 53 -2.45 2.60 20.36
C ALA A 53 -3.26 1.33 20.01
N LYS A 54 -2.67 0.37 19.27
CA LYS A 54 -3.32 -0.84 18.76
C LYS A 54 -4.53 -0.56 17.87
N LYS A 55 -4.65 0.65 17.31
CA LYS A 55 -5.63 0.95 16.25
C LYS A 55 -5.07 0.58 14.89
N VAL A 56 -5.95 0.14 13.99
CA VAL A 56 -5.60 -0.06 12.58
C VAL A 56 -5.86 1.24 11.84
N GLU A 57 -4.87 1.69 11.09
CA GLU A 57 -4.97 2.76 10.12
C GLU A 57 -4.90 2.17 8.71
N ILE A 58 -5.76 2.66 7.83
CA ILE A 58 -5.79 2.33 6.41
C ILE A 58 -5.47 3.59 5.62
N ARG A 59 -4.43 3.54 4.80
CA ARG A 59 -4.11 4.60 3.84
C ARG A 59 -4.27 4.05 2.43
N PHE A 60 -4.80 4.89 1.55
CA PHE A 60 -4.80 4.60 0.13
C PHE A 60 -3.54 5.19 -0.48
N VAL A 61 -2.89 4.47 -1.37
CA VAL A 61 -1.55 4.78 -1.86
C VAL A 61 -1.53 4.59 -3.38
N ASP A 62 -0.91 5.51 -4.11
CA ASP A 62 -0.67 5.38 -5.55
C ASP A 62 0.57 4.52 -5.87
N ASP A 63 0.84 4.32 -7.16
CA ASP A 63 1.99 3.52 -7.64
C ASP A 63 3.35 4.12 -7.23
N ASP A 64 3.39 5.43 -6.97
CA ASP A 64 4.58 6.15 -6.47
C ASP A 64 4.80 5.94 -4.96
N ASN A 65 3.95 5.18 -4.28
CA ASN A 65 3.91 5.02 -2.82
C ASN A 65 3.52 6.32 -2.08
N LYS A 66 2.73 7.20 -2.70
CA LYS A 66 2.22 8.44 -2.09
C LYS A 66 0.78 8.25 -1.62
N VAL A 67 0.47 8.82 -0.46
CA VAL A 67 -0.88 8.74 0.14
C VAL A 67 -1.88 9.56 -0.69
N VAL A 68 -3.02 8.95 -0.98
CA VAL A 68 -4.17 9.58 -1.65
C VAL A 68 -5.40 9.59 -0.73
N LEU A 69 -6.28 10.58 -0.93
CA LEU A 69 -7.45 10.76 -0.07
C LEU A 69 -8.49 9.64 -0.27
N PRO A 70 -9.07 9.10 0.82
CA PRO A 70 -10.21 8.20 0.72
C PRO A 70 -11.44 8.95 0.20
N VAL A 71 -12.12 8.37 -0.78
CA VAL A 71 -13.36 8.86 -1.39
C VAL A 71 -14.51 7.90 -1.09
N ASP A 72 -14.80 6.96 -2.00
CA ASP A 72 -15.92 6.02 -1.89
C ASP A 72 -15.50 4.63 -1.40
N GLN A 73 -14.19 4.43 -1.14
CA GLN A 73 -13.67 3.13 -0.75
C GLN A 73 -14.18 2.73 0.63
N THR A 74 -14.49 1.44 0.80
CA THR A 74 -14.84 0.86 2.09
C THR A 74 -13.91 -0.29 2.43
N VAL A 75 -13.46 -0.32 3.69
CA VAL A 75 -12.59 -1.38 4.20
C VAL A 75 -13.24 -1.99 5.44
N LYS A 76 -13.21 -3.32 5.51
CA LYS A 76 -13.59 -4.09 6.70
C LYS A 76 -12.45 -5.02 7.05
N VAL A 77 -12.14 -5.12 8.33
CA VAL A 77 -11.08 -6.00 8.81
C VAL A 77 -11.69 -6.95 9.83
N THR A 78 -11.37 -8.23 9.71
CA THR A 78 -11.74 -9.26 10.67
C THR A 78 -10.48 -9.90 11.23
N LEU A 79 -10.35 -9.92 12.56
CA LEU A 79 -9.17 -10.37 13.30
C LEU A 79 -9.51 -11.51 14.26
N GLY A 80 -8.53 -12.36 14.52
CA GLY A 80 -8.52 -13.29 15.64
C GLY A 80 -9.26 -14.61 15.36
N ASP A 81 -9.74 -15.24 16.43
CA ASP A 81 -10.34 -16.57 16.37
C ASP A 81 -11.63 -16.60 15.53
N ARG A 82 -11.75 -17.59 14.64
CA ARG A 82 -12.91 -17.76 13.75
C ARG A 82 -14.23 -17.98 14.51
N SER A 83 -14.19 -18.53 15.72
CA SER A 83 -15.34 -18.73 16.61
C SER A 83 -15.79 -17.45 17.31
N LYS A 84 -14.89 -16.48 17.51
CA LYS A 84 -15.17 -15.18 18.13
C LYS A 84 -14.36 -14.06 17.44
N PRO A 85 -14.68 -13.73 16.18
CA PRO A 85 -13.89 -12.78 15.42
C PRO A 85 -14.10 -11.35 15.93
N THR A 86 -13.02 -10.59 16.01
CA THR A 86 -13.08 -9.14 16.20
C THR A 86 -13.26 -8.48 14.83
N LYS A 87 -14.37 -7.76 14.65
CA LYS A 87 -14.66 -7.05 13.39
C LYS A 87 -14.40 -5.57 13.58
N LEU A 88 -13.54 -5.01 12.74
CA LEU A 88 -13.23 -3.59 12.73
C LEU A 88 -13.98 -2.93 11.57
N THR A 89 -14.59 -1.79 11.89
CA THR A 89 -15.09 -0.82 10.92
C THR A 89 -14.24 0.44 11.02
N PHE A 90 -14.30 1.30 10.00
CA PHE A 90 -13.39 2.42 9.90
C PHE A 90 -14.14 3.73 9.67
N THR A 91 -13.62 4.78 10.28
CA THR A 91 -14.06 6.17 10.08
C THR A 91 -12.95 6.97 9.42
N LYS A 92 -13.31 7.84 8.49
CA LYS A 92 -12.35 8.75 7.84
C LYS A 92 -11.80 9.75 8.85
N ASP A 93 -10.48 9.87 8.91
CA ASP A 93 -9.75 10.84 9.72
C ASP A 93 -8.64 11.48 8.86
N GLY A 94 -9.01 12.53 8.12
CA GLY A 94 -8.13 13.18 7.16
C GLY A 94 -7.90 12.34 5.90
N ASP A 95 -6.65 11.95 5.69
CA ASP A 95 -6.12 11.17 4.56
C ASP A 95 -6.12 9.66 4.78
N LYS A 96 -6.60 9.21 5.94
CA LYS A 96 -6.63 7.80 6.35
C LYS A 96 -8.00 7.40 6.89
N LEU A 97 -8.21 6.10 7.04
CA LEU A 97 -9.30 5.53 7.80
C LEU A 97 -8.76 4.94 9.11
N VAL A 98 -9.46 5.16 10.22
CA VAL A 98 -9.05 4.68 11.56
C VAL A 98 -10.10 3.70 12.10
N SER A 99 -9.66 2.60 12.69
CA SER A 99 -10.55 1.56 13.23
C SER A 99 -11.35 2.04 14.45
N ASP A 100 -12.60 1.58 14.54
CA ASP A 100 -13.50 1.89 15.65
C ASP A 100 -13.10 1.18 16.95
N GLN A 101 -12.52 -0.03 16.86
CA GLN A 101 -11.95 -0.79 17.98
C GLN A 101 -10.43 -0.95 17.84
N THR A 102 -9.77 -1.41 18.90
CA THR A 102 -8.35 -1.81 18.86
C THR A 102 -8.20 -3.27 18.44
N VAL A 103 -7.03 -3.62 17.93
CA VAL A 103 -6.59 -5.02 17.74
C VAL A 103 -6.66 -5.75 19.09
N PRO A 104 -7.21 -6.97 19.14
CA PRO A 104 -7.29 -7.76 20.38
C PRO A 104 -5.91 -8.07 20.96
N GLU A 105 -5.88 -8.50 22.23
CA GLU A 105 -4.64 -8.90 22.90
C GLU A 105 -4.00 -10.12 22.24
N GLY A 106 -2.67 -10.22 22.35
CA GLY A 106 -1.87 -11.21 21.63
C GLY A 106 -1.16 -10.60 20.43
N ASN A 107 -0.15 -11.33 19.95
CA ASN A 107 0.70 -10.86 18.85
C ASN A 107 0.34 -11.47 17.51
N GLU A 108 -0.47 -12.54 17.47
CA GLU A 108 -0.79 -13.26 16.24
C GLU A 108 -2.31 -13.32 16.05
N HIS A 109 -2.77 -12.78 14.93
CA HIS A 109 -4.19 -12.74 14.60
C HIS A 109 -4.40 -13.09 13.14
N PRO A 110 -5.07 -14.23 12.82
CA PRO A 110 -5.57 -14.45 11.48
C PRO A 110 -6.40 -13.24 11.04
N THR A 111 -6.01 -12.64 9.93
CA THR A 111 -6.53 -11.35 9.48
C THR A 111 -7.11 -11.49 8.08
N VAL A 112 -8.32 -10.99 7.92
CA VAL A 112 -9.01 -10.88 6.64
C VAL A 112 -9.36 -9.42 6.41
N VAL A 113 -8.81 -8.84 5.34
CA VAL A 113 -9.09 -7.48 4.91
C VAL A 113 -9.97 -7.54 3.67
N GLN A 114 -11.14 -6.92 3.75
CA GLN A 114 -12.09 -6.82 2.64
C GLN A 114 -12.15 -5.37 2.17
N ILE A 115 -11.80 -5.15 0.91
CA ILE A 115 -11.66 -3.83 0.30
C ILE A 115 -12.68 -3.74 -0.83
N LYS A 116 -13.41 -2.62 -0.87
CA LYS A 116 -14.20 -2.23 -2.04
C LYS A 116 -13.77 -0.84 -2.48
N THR A 117 -13.58 -0.66 -3.78
CA THR A 117 -13.26 0.64 -4.39
C THR A 117 -14.44 1.61 -4.35
N ASP A 118 -15.67 1.07 -4.34
CA ASP A 118 -16.92 1.82 -4.17
C ASP A 118 -18.02 0.89 -3.62
N ALA A 119 -19.21 1.44 -3.33
CA ALA A 119 -20.32 0.68 -2.74
C ALA A 119 -20.81 -0.51 -3.59
N LYS A 120 -20.69 -0.43 -4.92
CA LYS A 120 -21.17 -1.41 -5.89
C LYS A 120 -20.07 -2.39 -6.34
N ALA A 121 -18.81 -2.04 -6.11
CA ALA A 121 -17.68 -2.88 -6.44
C ALA A 121 -17.71 -4.24 -5.73
N LYS A 122 -17.15 -5.25 -6.42
CA LYS A 122 -16.86 -6.55 -5.81
C LYS A 122 -15.80 -6.35 -4.72
N SER A 123 -15.95 -7.09 -3.63
CA SER A 123 -14.96 -7.05 -2.57
C SER A 123 -13.72 -7.83 -2.99
N ILE A 124 -12.57 -7.17 -2.94
CA ILE A 124 -11.26 -7.82 -2.95
C ILE A 124 -10.99 -8.26 -1.51
N THR A 125 -10.46 -9.47 -1.35
CA THR A 125 -10.18 -10.05 -0.03
C THR A 125 -8.71 -10.42 0.05
N GLU A 126 -8.01 -9.76 0.97
CA GLU A 126 -6.63 -10.07 1.32
C GLU A 126 -6.60 -10.82 2.66
N LYS A 127 -5.78 -11.86 2.76
CA LYS A 127 -5.66 -12.66 3.98
C LYS A 127 -4.19 -12.80 4.37
N PHE A 128 -3.89 -12.55 5.63
CA PHE A 128 -2.56 -12.73 6.19
C PHE A 128 -2.66 -12.99 7.70
N ASN A 129 -1.57 -13.44 8.31
CA ASN A 129 -1.46 -13.46 9.76
C ASN A 129 -0.89 -12.12 10.25
N LEU A 130 -1.64 -11.40 11.09
CA LEU A 130 -1.16 -10.18 11.73
C LEU A 130 -0.23 -10.57 12.88
N ASN A 131 1.05 -10.74 12.57
CA ASN A 131 2.10 -10.93 13.55
C ASN A 131 2.74 -9.57 13.93
N LEU A 132 2.48 -9.13 15.16
CA LEU A 132 2.94 -7.85 15.71
C LEU A 132 4.37 -7.91 16.25
N SER A 133 5.02 -9.07 16.22
CA SER A 133 6.42 -9.22 16.60
C SER A 133 7.31 -8.45 15.64
N LYS A 134 8.46 -7.96 16.12
CA LYS A 134 9.43 -7.30 15.24
C LYS A 134 10.21 -8.33 14.45
N CYS A 135 10.34 -8.08 13.17
CA CYS A 135 11.24 -8.80 12.28
C CYS A 135 12.70 -8.47 12.65
N PRO A 136 13.57 -9.48 12.88
CA PRO A 136 14.95 -9.24 13.29
C PRO A 136 15.84 -8.71 12.15
N THR A 137 15.36 -8.71 10.91
CA THR A 137 16.14 -8.34 9.71
C THR A 137 15.78 -6.95 9.19
N CYS A 138 14.50 -6.65 8.96
CA CYS A 138 14.04 -5.37 8.43
C CYS A 138 13.44 -4.41 9.46
N GLU A 139 13.42 -4.78 10.74
CA GLU A 139 12.91 -3.98 11.88
C GLU A 139 11.41 -3.60 11.83
N PHE A 140 10.71 -3.88 10.73
CA PHE A 140 9.26 -3.81 10.64
C PHE A 140 8.61 -4.89 11.49
N ALA A 141 7.32 -4.72 11.80
CA ALA A 141 6.56 -5.84 12.36
C ALA A 141 6.44 -6.95 11.31
N GLU A 142 6.40 -8.22 11.73
CA GLU A 142 6.38 -9.39 10.84
C GLU A 142 5.20 -9.35 9.85
N TYR A 143 4.06 -8.81 10.27
CA TYR A 143 2.94 -8.60 9.35
C TYR A 143 3.26 -7.67 8.18
N ALA A 144 4.21 -6.75 8.33
CA ALA A 144 4.68 -5.81 7.31
C ALA A 144 6.10 -6.14 6.81
N CYS A 145 6.58 -7.35 7.07
CA CYS A 145 7.91 -7.78 6.65
C CYS A 145 8.06 -7.70 5.13
N ILE A 146 9.21 -7.17 4.71
CA ILE A 146 9.59 -7.02 3.30
C ILE A 146 10.72 -7.98 2.89
N CYS A 147 11.18 -8.82 3.81
CA CYS A 147 12.25 -9.76 3.57
C CYS A 147 11.71 -11.13 3.12
N GLU A 148 12.49 -11.84 2.31
CA GLU A 148 12.09 -13.13 1.70
C GLU A 148 12.06 -14.33 2.68
N HIS A 149 12.26 -14.13 3.98
CA HIS A 149 12.23 -15.23 4.97
C HIS A 149 10.84 -15.53 5.53
N GLY A 150 9.80 -14.86 5.03
CA GLY A 150 8.41 -14.97 5.52
C GLY A 150 7.63 -16.21 5.06
N GLU A 151 8.21 -17.08 4.22
CA GLU A 151 7.53 -18.28 3.67
C GLU A 151 8.07 -19.61 4.22
N GLU A 152 8.49 -19.67 5.49
CA GLU A 152 8.76 -20.96 6.15
C GLU A 152 7.70 -21.29 7.22
N GLU A 153 6.53 -21.76 6.78
CA GLU A 153 5.85 -22.85 7.48
C GLU A 153 5.71 -24.03 6.54
N LYS A 154 6.62 -24.99 6.71
CA LYS A 154 6.47 -26.37 6.21
C LYS A 154 5.16 -26.94 6.74
N ASN A 155 4.32 -27.44 5.83
CA ASN A 155 3.42 -28.54 6.12
C ASN A 155 3.45 -29.55 4.97
#